data_AF-A0A2H0AD94-F1
#
_entry.id   AF-A0A2H0AD94-F1
#
_cell.length_a   1.000
_cell.length_b   1.000
_cell.length_c   1.000
_cell.angle_alpha   90.00
_cell.angle_beta   90.00
_cell.angle_gamma   90.00
#
_symmetry.space_group_name_H-M   'P 1'
#
loop_
_entity.id
_entity.type
_entity.pdbx_description
1 polymer ?
#
loop_
_entity_poly.entity_id
_entity_poly.type
_entity_poly.pdbx_seq_one_letter_code
_entity_poly.pdbx_strand_id
1 'polypeptide(L)' 'MPPFGPLKRIDLLRCLRNFGFDGPYSGGKHQFMVHGDITVRVPNPHQADIGRELLARILRQAGISMSEWEEL' A
#
# COMPACT_ATOMS: atom_id res chain seq x y z
N MET A 1 -9.70 -5.37 8.81
CA MET A 1 -8.48 -5.31 7.97
C MET A 1 -7.84 -6.68 7.75
N PRO A 2 -7.06 -6.91 6.67
CA PRO A 2 -6.13 -8.04 6.64
C PRO A 2 -5.08 -7.87 7.76
N PRO A 3 -4.68 -8.96 8.43
CA PRO A 3 -3.70 -8.90 9.52
C PRO A 3 -2.37 -8.34 9.01
N PHE A 4 -1.58 -7.73 9.90
CA PHE A 4 -0.23 -7.24 9.58
C PHE A 4 0.72 -8.41 9.27
N GLY A 5 0.66 -8.90 8.04
CA GLY A 5 1.32 -10.12 7.56
C GLY A 5 1.42 -10.15 6.04
N PRO A 6 1.66 -11.34 5.44
CA PRO A 6 1.69 -11.51 4.00
C PRO A 6 0.37 -11.01 3.38
N LEU A 7 0.48 -9.99 2.53
CA LEU A 7 -0.68 -9.30 1.97
C LEU A 7 -0.63 -9.35 0.45
N LYS A 8 -1.75 -9.70 -0.20
CA LYS A 8 -1.83 -9.61 -1.65
C LYS A 8 -1.81 -8.14 -2.07
N ARG A 9 -1.15 -7.88 -3.21
CA ARG A 9 -1.11 -6.56 -3.83
C ARG A 9 -2.49 -5.92 -4.00
N ILE A 10 -3.50 -6.71 -4.38
CA ILE A 10 -4.87 -6.21 -4.58
C ILE A 10 -5.45 -5.68 -3.26
N ASP A 11 -5.20 -6.37 -2.14
CA ASP A 11 -5.70 -5.96 -0.84
C ASP A 11 -4.95 -4.71 -0.34
N LEU A 12 -3.64 -4.59 -0.60
CA LEU A 12 -2.91 -3.34 -0.35
C LEU A 12 -3.54 -2.16 -1.09
N LEU A 13 -3.82 -2.31 -2.39
CA LEU A 13 -4.44 -1.25 -3.20
C LEU A 13 -5.83 -0.87 -2.68
N ARG A 14 -6.63 -1.85 -2.25
CA ARG A 14 -7.96 -1.61 -1.67
C ARG A 14 -7.87 -0.81 -0.37
N CYS A 15 -6.99 -1.21 0.54
CA CYS A 15 -6.80 -0.48 1.79
C CYS A 15 -6.30 0.95 1.53
N LEU A 16 -5.30 1.13 0.66
CA LEU A 16 -4.84 2.48 0.30
C LEU A 16 -5.96 3.35 -0.28
N ARG A 17 -6.85 2.79 -1.11
CA ARG A 17 -8.05 3.52 -1.58
C ARG A 17 -8.99 3.91 -0.44
N ASN A 18 -9.17 3.06 0.57
CA ASN A 18 -9.99 3.40 1.73
C ASN A 18 -9.36 4.54 2.56
N PHE A 19 -8.03 4.64 2.58
CA PHE A 19 -7.31 5.79 3.14
C PHE A 19 -7.32 7.03 2.22
N GLY A 20 -8.06 6.99 1.11
CA GLY A 20 -8.19 8.11 0.18
C GLY A 20 -7.09 8.22 -0.86
N PHE A 21 -6.26 7.21 -1.07
CA PHE A 21 -5.27 7.21 -2.14
C PHE A 21 -5.92 6.94 -3.51
N ASP A 22 -5.53 7.72 -4.50
CA ASP A 22 -5.92 7.58 -5.90
C ASP A 22 -4.89 6.79 -6.73
N GLY A 23 -5.37 6.13 -7.79
CA GLY A 23 -4.57 5.30 -8.69
C GLY A 23 -4.94 3.80 -8.68
N PRO A 24 -4.01 2.89 -9.03
CA PRO A 24 -2.59 3.11 -9.28
C PRO A 24 -2.29 3.73 -10.65
N TYR A 25 -1.34 4.66 -10.69
CA TYR A 25 -0.78 5.25 -11.91
C TYR A 25 0.46 4.47 -12.36
N SER A 26 0.67 4.41 -13.67
CA SER A 26 1.85 3.78 -14.26
C SER A 26 3.08 4.68 -14.10
N GLY A 27 4.04 4.26 -13.28
CA GLY A 27 5.39 4.82 -13.26
C GLY A 27 6.34 3.87 -14.00
N GLY A 28 7.39 4.41 -14.64
CA GLY A 28 8.21 3.66 -15.61
C GLY A 28 8.63 2.25 -15.18
N LYS A 29 9.04 2.05 -13.91
CA LYS A 29 9.37 0.72 -13.36
C LYS A 29 8.35 0.17 -12.36
N HIS A 30 7.62 1.03 -11.66
CA HIS A 30 6.67 0.65 -10.61
C HIS A 30 5.45 1.54 -10.68
N GLN A 31 4.28 0.96 -10.40
CA GLN A 31 3.08 1.75 -10.20
C GLN A 31 3.16 2.57 -8.90
N PHE A 32 2.39 3.63 -8.82
CA PHE A 32 2.30 4.46 -7.61
C PHE A 32 0.87 4.93 -7.37
N MET A 33 0.56 5.28 -6.13
CA MET A 33 -0.70 5.90 -5.71
C MET A 33 -0.42 7.24 -5.04
N VAL A 34 -1.39 8.15 -5.09
CA VAL A 34 -1.22 9.52 -4.58
C VAL A 34 -2.36 9.88 -3.63
N HIS A 35 -2.06 10.62 -2.57
CA HIS A 35 -3.04 11.21 -1.67
C HIS A 35 -2.54 12.61 -1.27
N GLY A 36 -3.13 13.65 -1.86
CA GLY A 36 -2.62 15.02 -1.74
C GLY A 36 -1.16 15.11 -2.19
N ASP A 37 -0.28 15.53 -1.29
CA ASP A 37 1.17 15.65 -1.53
C ASP A 37 1.94 14.33 -1.32
N ILE A 38 1.27 13.28 -0.84
CA ILE A 38 1.90 11.98 -0.54
C ILE A 38 1.85 11.10 -1.78
N THR A 39 3.00 10.61 -2.22
CA THR A 39 3.11 9.62 -3.31
C THR A 39 3.74 8.33 -2.79
N VAL A 40 3.01 7.23 -2.92
CA VAL A 40 3.44 5.90 -2.46
C VAL A 40 3.69 5.00 -3.66
N ARG A 41 4.90 4.46 -3.77
CA ARG A 41 5.22 3.46 -4.81
C ARG A 41 4.69 2.11 -4.37
N VAL A 42 3.91 1.47 -5.23
CA VAL A 42 3.37 0.14 -4.98
C VAL A 42 4.19 -0.91 -5.72
N PRO A 43 4.42 -2.08 -5.10
CA PRO A 43 5.15 -3.17 -5.74
C PRO A 43 4.44 -3.60 -7.02
N ASN A 44 5.22 -4.10 -7.98
CA ASN A 44 4.67 -4.61 -9.22
C ASN A 44 3.81 -5.86 -8.97
N PRO A 45 2.86 -6.15 -9.88
CA PRO A 45 2.07 -7.37 -9.82
C PRO A 45 2.98 -8.59 -9.93
N HIS A 46 3.26 -9.21 -8.79
CA HIS A 46 3.91 -10.51 -8.67
C HIS A 46 2.93 -11.50 -8.03
N GLN A 47 3.18 -12.81 -8.19
CA GLN A 47 2.33 -13.85 -7.58
C GLN A 47 2.60 -14.06 -6.08
N ALA A 48 3.65 -13.43 -5.54
CA ALA A 48 4.01 -13.53 -4.13
C ALA A 48 3.32 -12.47 -3.27
N ASP A 49 3.04 -12.84 -2.02
CA ASP A 49 2.53 -11.92 -1.02
C ASP A 49 3.57 -10.85 -0.64
N ILE A 50 3.08 -9.66 -0.29
CA ILE A 50 3.87 -8.56 0.23
C ILE A 50 4.24 -8.91 1.66
N GLY A 51 5.53 -9.15 1.91
CA GLY A 51 6.04 -9.41 3.24
C GLY A 51 5.85 -8.23 4.20
N ARG A 52 5.81 -8.55 5.50
CA ARG A 52 5.60 -7.59 6.60
C ARG A 52 6.53 -6.38 6.55
N GLU A 53 7.81 -6.58 6.23
CA GLU A 53 8.79 -5.49 6.14
C GLU A 53 8.51 -4.52 4.97
N LEU A 54 8.09 -5.05 3.82
CA LEU A 54 7.75 -4.23 2.67
C LEU A 54 6.46 -3.45 2.95
N LEU A 55 5.46 -4.10 3.54
CA LEU A 55 4.23 -3.44 3.97
C LEU A 55 4.54 -2.30 4.95
N ALA A 56 5.36 -2.54 5.98
CA ALA A 56 5.75 -1.51 6.95
C ALA A 56 6.39 -0.27 6.30
N ARG A 57 7.24 -0.48 5.29
CA ARG A 57 7.89 0.63 4.55
C ARG A 57 6.87 1.42 3.74
N ILE A 58 5.91 0.75 3.10
CA ILE A 58 4.85 1.37 2.32
C ILE A 58 3.95 2.21 3.23
N LEU A 59 3.50 1.67 4.37
CA LEU A 59 2.66 2.40 5.33
C LEU A 59 3.38 3.63 5.89
N ARG A 60 4.67 3.49 6.22
CA ARG A 60 5.49 4.63 6.67
C ARG A 60 5.60 5.73 5.61
N GLN A 61 5.71 5.38 4.32
CA GLN A 61 5.69 6.36 3.23
C GLN A 61 4.30 6.99 3.05
N ALA A 62 3.25 6.22 3.30
CA ALA A 62 1.87 6.67 3.25
C ALA A 62 1.47 7.56 4.44
N GLY A 63 2.30 7.64 5.48
CA GLY A 63 1.95 8.32 6.73
C GLY A 63 0.92 7.57 7.58
N ILE A 64 0.69 6.28 7.30
CA ILE A 64 -0.30 5.44 7.98
C ILE A 64 0.42 4.67 9.09
N SER A 65 -0.06 4.80 10.33
CA SER A 65 0.43 4.01 11.46
C SER A 65 -0.06 2.55 11.40
N MET A 66 0.63 1.66 12.10
CA MET A 66 0.18 0.26 12.19
C MET A 66 -1.20 0.15 12.85
N SER A 67 -1.50 0.99 13.83
CA SER A 67 -2.79 1.01 14.52
C SER A 67 -3.93 1.43 13.59
N GLU A 68 -3.75 2.50 12.82
CA GLU A 68 -4.71 2.89 11.77
C GLU A 68 -4.89 1.79 10.73
N TRP A 69 -3.82 1.02 10.45
CA TRP A 69 -3.86 -0.16 9.59
C TRP A 69 -4.52 -1.40 10.22
N GLU A 70 -4.82 -1.41 11.50
CA GLU A 70 -5.55 -2.54 12.12
C GLU A 70 -7.00 -2.18 12.44
N GLU A 71 -7.32 -0.89 12.53
CA GLU A 71 -8.65 -0.37 12.88
C GLU A 71 -9.64 -0.19 11.70
N LEU A 72 -9.20 -0.39 10.45
CA LEU A 72 -10.04 -0.27 9.24
C LEU A 72 -10.68 -1.61 8.81
#